data_AF-A0A3B8MGG0-F1
#
_entry.id   AF-A0A3B8MGG0-F1
#
_cell.length_a   1.000
_cell.length_b   1.000
_cell.length_c   1.000
_cell.angle_alpha   90.00
_cell.angle_beta   90.00
_cell.angle_gamma   90.00
#
_symmetry.space_group_name_H-M   'P 1'
#
loop_
_entity.id
_entity.type
_entity.pdbx_description
1 polymer ?
#
loop_
_entity_poly.entity_id
_entity_poly.type
_entity_poly.pdbx_seq_one_letter_code
_entity_poly.pdbx_strand_id
1 'polypeptide(L)'
;MTPSQRTAIRLGAIRFCIASLIVYATVAFGEGWLYATLGRAGAYALWTILFILLGSVALAPLAPSVSRTRFATIFTLAFLGYAIGWIVAYFVLRGSVGEWVGSFAGCLLIAVVFASAFGRLSSTPQLFVYLFAANSVGYFLGSILNSLFGGPVGMLSWGIAHGVFFGAGLGAVLGEIEDVKKEDVEM
;
A
#
# COMPACT_ATOMS: atom_id res chain seq x y z
N MET A 1 2.62 22.99 4.79
CA MET A 1 1.14 23.04 4.86
C MET A 1 0.63 21.62 4.73
N THR A 2 -0.11 21.12 5.73
CA THR A 2 -0.72 19.79 5.68
C THR A 2 -1.88 19.81 4.66
N PRO A 3 -1.97 18.83 3.75
CA PRO A 3 -3.10 18.75 2.84
C PRO A 3 -4.36 18.35 3.61
N SER A 4 -5.51 18.96 3.30
CA SER A 4 -6.79 18.51 3.86
C SER A 4 -7.03 17.02 3.59
N GLN A 5 -7.81 16.34 4.44
CA GLN A 5 -8.11 14.91 4.28
C GLN A 5 -8.55 14.50 2.86
N ARG A 6 -9.43 15.28 2.23
CA ARG A 6 -9.87 15.01 0.84
C ARG A 6 -8.72 15.13 -0.17
N THR A 7 -7.83 16.10 0.03
CA THR A 7 -6.64 16.29 -0.79
C THR A 7 -5.64 15.17 -0.57
N ALA A 8 -5.41 14.74 0.67
CA ALA A 8 -4.53 13.63 1.01
C ALA A 8 -5.00 12.32 0.36
N ILE A 9 -6.29 12.02 0.41
CA ILE A 9 -6.90 10.86 -0.26
C ILE A 9 -6.68 10.91 -1.77
N ARG A 10 -6.98 12.04 -2.42
CA ARG A 10 -6.83 12.19 -3.88
C ARG A 10 -5.38 12.08 -4.31
N LEU A 11 -4.47 12.75 -3.62
CA LEU A 11 -3.05 12.70 -3.92
C LEU A 11 -2.46 11.32 -3.64
N GLY A 12 -2.88 10.66 -2.56
CA GLY A 12 -2.51 9.29 -2.25
C GLY A 12 -2.92 8.34 -3.37
N ALA A 13 -4.18 8.41 -3.80
CA ALA A 13 -4.71 7.62 -4.91
C ALA A 13 -3.91 7.82 -6.21
N ILE A 14 -3.70 9.07 -6.63
CA ILE A 14 -3.00 9.38 -7.88
C ILE A 14 -1.53 8.94 -7.82
N ARG A 15 -0.81 9.35 -6.77
CA ARG A 15 0.64 9.14 -6.69
C ARG A 15 0.98 7.67 -6.47
N PHE A 16 0.22 6.98 -5.63
CA PHE A 16 0.43 5.55 -5.42
C PHE A 16 -0.08 4.72 -6.61
N CYS A 17 -1.10 5.18 -7.36
CA CYS A 17 -1.49 4.56 -8.62
C CYS A 17 -0.34 4.56 -9.63
N ILE A 18 0.39 5.66 -9.77
CA ILE A 18 1.58 5.72 -10.64
C ILE A 18 2.63 4.71 -10.17
N ALA A 19 2.94 4.66 -8.87
CA ALA A 19 3.88 3.68 -8.31
C ALA A 19 3.43 2.23 -8.58
N SER A 20 2.15 1.94 -8.33
CA SER A 20 1.53 0.63 -8.57
C SER A 20 1.61 0.24 -10.05
N LEU A 21 1.25 1.15 -10.97
CA LEU A 21 1.34 0.91 -12.41
C LEU A 21 2.76 0.53 -12.85
N ILE A 22 3.79 1.20 -12.32
CA ILE A 22 5.18 0.86 -12.62
C ILE A 22 5.49 -0.56 -12.16
N VAL A 23 5.11 -0.93 -10.94
CA VAL A 23 5.34 -2.30 -10.43
C VAL A 23 4.58 -3.32 -11.25
N TYR A 24 3.28 -3.12 -11.45
CA TYR A 24 2.44 -4.05 -12.20
C TYR A 24 2.81 -4.14 -13.68
N ALA A 25 3.43 -3.11 -14.28
CA ALA A 25 4.05 -3.24 -15.60
C ALA A 25 5.21 -4.23 -15.59
N THR A 26 6.05 -4.24 -14.55
CA THR A 26 7.10 -5.27 -14.42
C THR A 26 6.53 -6.67 -14.23
N VAL A 27 5.35 -6.81 -13.62
CA VAL A 27 4.66 -8.11 -13.55
C VAL A 27 4.11 -8.48 -14.92
N ALA A 28 3.33 -7.59 -15.53
CA ALA A 28 2.65 -7.79 -16.81
C ALA A 28 3.59 -8.24 -17.94
N PHE A 29 4.80 -7.68 -17.99
CA PHE A 29 5.77 -7.94 -19.07
C PHE A 29 7.00 -8.74 -18.63
N GLY A 30 7.28 -8.79 -17.31
CA GLY A 30 8.50 -9.36 -16.78
C GLY A 30 8.31 -10.59 -15.90
N GLU A 31 7.08 -10.99 -15.55
CA GLU A 31 6.82 -12.09 -14.61
C GLU A 31 7.54 -13.38 -15.01
N GLY A 32 7.37 -13.83 -16.26
CA GLY A 32 7.98 -15.07 -16.73
C GLY A 32 9.51 -15.07 -16.63
N TRP A 33 10.13 -13.96 -17.01
CA TRP A 33 11.59 -13.78 -16.92
C TRP A 33 12.06 -13.69 -15.46
N LEU A 34 11.34 -12.97 -14.61
CA LEU A 34 11.65 -12.83 -13.18
C LEU A 34 11.54 -14.16 -12.45
N TYR A 35 10.49 -14.94 -12.71
CA TYR A 35 10.36 -16.28 -12.14
C TYR A 35 11.45 -17.24 -12.64
N ALA A 36 11.84 -17.16 -13.91
CA ALA A 36 12.94 -17.97 -14.43
C ALA A 36 14.30 -17.60 -13.83
N THR A 37 14.54 -16.31 -13.57
CA THR A 37 15.86 -15.80 -13.15
C THR A 37 16.04 -15.78 -11.64
N LEU A 38 15.02 -15.35 -10.90
CA LEU A 38 15.08 -15.12 -9.45
C LEU A 38 14.26 -16.13 -8.64
N GLY A 39 13.50 -17.00 -9.32
CA GLY A 39 12.48 -17.81 -8.70
C GLY A 39 11.31 -16.98 -8.18
N ARG A 40 10.29 -17.68 -7.65
CA ARG A 40 9.08 -17.03 -7.13
C ARG A 40 9.38 -16.08 -5.98
N ALA A 41 10.14 -16.53 -4.98
CA ALA A 41 10.48 -15.71 -3.81
C ALA A 41 11.29 -14.46 -4.19
N GLY A 42 12.25 -14.58 -5.09
CA GLY A 42 13.06 -13.45 -5.55
C GLY A 42 12.24 -12.42 -6.33
N ALA A 43 11.28 -12.86 -7.16
CA ALA A 43 10.36 -11.96 -7.85
C ALA A 43 9.46 -11.17 -6.86
N TYR A 44 8.87 -11.84 -5.86
CA TYR A 44 8.09 -11.15 -4.81
C TYR A 44 8.94 -10.18 -3.99
N ALA A 45 10.19 -10.54 -3.68
CA ALA A 45 11.11 -9.65 -3.00
C ALA A 45 11.42 -8.40 -3.84
N LEU A 46 11.67 -8.56 -5.14
CA LEU A 46 11.90 -7.45 -6.06
C LEU A 46 10.69 -6.52 -6.12
N TRP A 47 9.47 -7.05 -6.33
CA TRP A 47 8.27 -6.22 -6.39
C TRP A 47 7.99 -5.51 -5.07
N THR A 48 8.29 -6.16 -3.93
CA THR A 48 8.22 -5.54 -2.60
C THR A 48 9.18 -4.35 -2.50
N ILE A 49 10.43 -4.51 -2.95
CA ILE A 49 11.42 -3.42 -2.98
C ILE A 49 10.93 -2.27 -3.87
N LEU A 50 10.41 -2.57 -5.07
CA LEU A 50 9.89 -1.54 -5.97
C LEU A 50 8.73 -0.77 -5.33
N PHE A 51 7.78 -1.45 -4.69
CA PHE A 51 6.70 -0.79 -3.95
C PHE A 51 7.21 0.09 -2.81
N ILE A 52 8.20 -0.38 -2.04
CA ILE A 52 8.81 0.39 -0.95
C ILE A 52 9.45 1.66 -1.49
N LEU A 53 10.29 1.55 -2.53
CA LEU A 53 11.01 2.69 -3.10
C LEU A 53 10.06 3.69 -3.75
N LEU A 54 9.18 3.22 -4.64
CA LEU A 54 8.26 4.09 -5.37
C LEU A 54 7.18 4.66 -4.45
N GLY A 55 6.63 3.84 -3.56
CA GLY A 55 5.60 4.25 -2.59
C GLY A 55 6.12 5.28 -1.59
N SER A 56 7.32 5.06 -1.04
CA SER A 56 7.92 6.01 -0.09
C SER A 56 8.16 7.38 -0.74
N VAL A 57 8.68 7.41 -1.97
CA VAL A 57 8.90 8.67 -2.71
C VAL A 57 7.56 9.33 -3.07
N ALA A 58 6.60 8.56 -3.56
CA ALA A 58 5.29 9.05 -3.98
C ALA A 58 4.51 9.69 -2.82
N LEU A 59 4.55 9.07 -1.64
CA LEU A 59 3.72 9.46 -0.50
C LEU A 59 4.43 10.38 0.50
N ALA A 60 5.75 10.50 0.47
CA ALA A 60 6.50 11.37 1.39
C ALA A 60 5.96 12.81 1.49
N PRO A 61 5.53 13.48 0.41
CA PRO A 61 5.03 14.84 0.54
C PRO A 61 3.65 14.95 1.24
N LEU A 62 2.99 13.82 1.53
CA LEU A 62 1.76 13.78 2.32
C LEU A 62 2.02 13.70 3.83
N ALA A 63 3.28 13.49 4.25
CA ALA A 63 3.68 13.45 5.66
C ALA A 63 4.70 14.57 5.97
N PRO A 64 4.31 15.86 5.86
CA PRO A 64 5.25 16.97 6.02
C PRO A 64 5.82 17.10 7.44
N SER A 65 5.20 16.48 8.44
CA SER A 65 5.65 16.59 9.83
C SER A 65 6.87 15.71 10.19
N VAL A 66 7.36 14.92 9.23
CA VAL A 66 8.58 14.09 9.36
C VAL A 66 9.52 14.32 8.18
N SER A 67 10.83 14.11 8.40
CA SER A 67 11.80 14.19 7.30
C SER A 67 11.56 13.08 6.27
N ARG A 68 11.94 13.31 5.00
CA ARG A 68 11.79 12.31 3.93
C ARG A 68 12.47 10.98 4.26
N THR A 69 13.66 11.02 4.87
CA THR A 69 14.37 9.81 5.31
C THR A 69 13.61 9.07 6.39
N ARG A 70 13.09 9.78 7.40
CA ARG A 70 12.28 9.17 8.46
C ARG A 70 11.00 8.56 7.89
N PHE A 71 10.31 9.26 6.98
CA PHE A 71 9.14 8.72 6.28
C PHE A 71 9.49 7.45 5.50
N ALA A 72 10.58 7.45 4.75
CA ALA A 72 11.02 6.29 3.99
C ALA A 72 11.28 5.08 4.90
N THR A 73 11.90 5.27 6.07
CA THR A 73 12.08 4.20 7.07
C THR A 73 10.74 3.68 7.58
N ILE A 74 9.82 4.57 7.98
CA ILE A 74 8.47 4.18 8.47
C ILE A 74 7.72 3.40 7.39
N PHE A 75 7.68 3.92 6.16
CA PHE A 75 7.01 3.29 5.03
C PHE A 75 7.63 1.92 4.70
N THR A 76 8.96 1.82 4.74
CA THR A 76 9.68 0.55 4.53
C THR A 76 9.25 -0.49 5.56
N LEU A 77 9.25 -0.14 6.85
CA LEU A 77 8.84 -1.06 7.91
C LEU A 77 7.37 -1.46 7.79
N ALA A 78 6.49 -0.50 7.51
CA ALA A 78 5.05 -0.73 7.34
C ALA A 78 4.78 -1.66 6.16
N PHE A 79 5.36 -1.36 5.00
CA PHE A 79 5.11 -2.11 3.77
C PHE A 79 5.81 -3.48 3.78
N LEU A 80 6.98 -3.60 4.44
CA LEU A 80 7.62 -4.89 4.65
C LEU A 80 6.76 -5.78 5.55
N GLY A 81 6.21 -5.23 6.64
CA GLY A 81 5.23 -5.92 7.48
C GLY A 81 4.02 -6.39 6.68
N TYR A 82 3.46 -5.51 5.85
CA TYR A 82 2.39 -5.85 4.91
C TYR A 82 2.76 -7.01 3.99
N ALA A 83 3.91 -6.92 3.31
CA ALA A 83 4.34 -7.91 2.33
C ALA A 83 4.57 -9.27 2.99
N ILE A 84 5.22 -9.32 4.16
CA ILE A 84 5.44 -10.57 4.90
C ILE A 84 4.09 -11.17 5.33
N GLY A 85 3.21 -10.37 5.95
CA GLY A 85 1.91 -10.85 6.40
C GLY A 85 1.07 -11.40 5.25
N TRP A 86 1.07 -10.70 4.11
CA TRP A 86 0.35 -11.11 2.92
C TRP A 86 0.94 -12.39 2.30
N ILE A 87 2.25 -12.43 2.08
CA ILE A 87 2.95 -13.58 1.48
C ILE A 87 2.77 -14.84 2.33
N VAL A 88 2.95 -14.73 3.65
CA VAL A 88 2.77 -15.86 4.57
C VAL A 88 1.33 -16.37 4.52
N ALA A 89 0.33 -15.49 4.62
CA ALA A 89 -1.07 -15.88 4.56
C ALA A 89 -1.42 -16.54 3.21
N TYR A 90 -0.93 -15.96 2.11
CA TYR A 90 -1.16 -16.46 0.76
C TYR A 90 -0.61 -17.88 0.56
N PHE A 91 0.63 -18.15 0.99
CA PHE A 91 1.24 -19.46 0.80
C PHE A 91 0.76 -20.53 1.79
N VAL A 92 0.44 -20.13 3.04
CA VAL A 92 0.04 -21.07 4.10
C VAL A 92 -1.44 -21.44 4.01
N LEU A 93 -2.33 -20.46 3.95
CA LEU A 93 -3.78 -20.70 3.99
C LEU A 93 -4.36 -20.99 2.60
N ARG A 94 -3.75 -20.41 1.56
CA ARG A 94 -4.11 -20.56 0.15
C ARG A 94 -5.56 -20.11 -0.16
N GLY A 95 -5.82 -19.95 -1.45
CA GLY A 95 -7.13 -19.53 -1.97
C GLY A 95 -7.64 -18.23 -1.34
N SER A 96 -8.96 -18.01 -1.40
CA SER A 96 -9.57 -16.76 -0.92
C SER A 96 -9.37 -16.52 0.57
N VAL A 97 -9.24 -17.57 1.38
CA VAL A 97 -8.98 -17.41 2.83
C VAL A 97 -7.62 -16.76 3.05
N GLY A 98 -6.58 -17.21 2.34
CA GLY A 98 -5.25 -16.60 2.40
C GLY A 98 -5.25 -15.14 1.93
N GLU A 99 -6.03 -14.80 0.90
CA GLU A 99 -6.15 -13.43 0.40
C GLU A 99 -6.80 -12.49 1.42
N TRP A 100 -7.89 -12.93 2.06
CA TRP A 100 -8.57 -12.16 3.11
C TRP A 100 -7.70 -11.98 4.35
N VAL A 101 -7.10 -13.07 4.84
CA VAL A 101 -6.23 -13.01 6.03
C VAL A 101 -4.98 -12.18 5.75
N GLY A 102 -4.38 -12.32 4.56
CA GLY A 102 -3.23 -11.54 4.14
C GLY A 102 -3.54 -10.05 4.04
N SER A 103 -4.69 -9.70 3.44
CA SER A 103 -5.17 -8.32 3.36
C SER A 103 -5.44 -7.73 4.75
N PHE A 104 -6.08 -8.50 5.63
CA PHE A 104 -6.34 -8.08 7.00
C PHE A 104 -5.04 -7.85 7.78
N ALA A 105 -4.17 -8.86 7.81
CA ALA A 105 -2.91 -8.81 8.55
C ALA A 105 -2.01 -7.69 8.03
N GLY A 106 -1.91 -7.55 6.71
CA GLY A 106 -1.07 -6.53 6.11
C GLY A 106 -1.57 -5.11 6.42
N CYS A 107 -2.87 -4.85 6.27
CA CYS A 107 -3.44 -3.54 6.61
C CYS A 107 -3.29 -3.21 8.10
N LEU A 108 -3.44 -4.20 8.98
CA LEU A 108 -3.24 -4.01 10.42
C LEU A 108 -1.78 -3.65 10.74
N LEU A 109 -0.81 -4.33 10.13
CA LEU A 109 0.61 -4.05 10.34
C LEU A 109 0.98 -2.64 9.87
N ILE A 110 0.47 -2.19 8.71
CA ILE A 110 0.66 -0.80 8.27
C ILE A 110 0.05 0.16 9.29
N ALA A 111 -1.21 -0.06 9.71
CA ALA A 111 -1.89 0.80 10.66
C ALA A 111 -1.10 0.93 11.97
N VAL A 112 -0.61 -0.18 12.53
CA VAL A 112 0.19 -0.19 13.76
C VAL A 112 1.52 0.55 13.58
N VAL A 113 2.24 0.32 12.48
CA VAL A 113 3.54 0.99 12.25
C VAL A 113 3.35 2.50 12.07
N PHE A 114 2.34 2.94 11.32
CA PHE A 114 2.05 4.36 11.17
C PHE A 114 1.57 4.98 12.48
N ALA A 115 0.63 4.33 13.18
CA ALA A 115 0.15 4.78 14.48
C ALA A 115 1.31 4.93 15.48
N SER A 116 2.14 3.90 15.64
CA SER A 116 3.29 3.93 16.57
C SER A 116 4.32 4.99 16.20
N ALA A 117 4.71 5.11 14.92
CA ALA A 117 5.76 6.02 14.49
C ALA A 117 5.41 7.51 14.67
N PHE A 118 4.11 7.82 14.72
CA PHE A 118 3.56 9.15 14.95
C PHE A 118 2.97 9.33 16.36
N GLY A 119 3.12 8.34 17.26
CA GLY A 119 2.69 8.42 18.66
C GLY A 119 1.18 8.31 18.88
N ARG A 120 0.45 7.64 17.99
CA ARG A 120 -1.02 7.59 17.93
C ARG A 120 -1.61 6.18 17.90
N LEU A 121 -1.19 5.33 18.84
CA LEU A 121 -1.68 3.96 18.92
C LEU A 121 -3.21 3.86 19.08
N SER A 122 -3.86 4.83 19.72
CA SER A 122 -5.32 4.89 19.85
C SER A 122 -6.05 5.03 18.52
N SER A 123 -5.42 5.62 17.49
CA SER A 123 -6.01 5.77 16.14
C SER A 123 -5.89 4.50 15.30
N THR A 124 -5.15 3.48 15.74
CA THR A 124 -4.92 2.23 14.98
C THR A 124 -6.20 1.62 14.41
N PRO A 125 -7.32 1.49 15.14
CA PRO A 125 -8.55 0.89 14.60
C PRO A 125 -9.11 1.68 13.41
N GLN A 126 -9.10 3.02 13.48
CA GLN A 126 -9.59 3.88 12.41
C GLN A 126 -8.68 3.81 11.17
N LEU A 127 -7.36 3.88 11.37
CA LEU A 127 -6.38 3.74 10.29
C LEU A 127 -6.48 2.37 9.60
N PHE A 128 -6.68 1.32 10.39
CA PHE A 128 -6.92 -0.03 9.90
C PHE A 128 -8.18 -0.10 9.03
N VAL A 129 -9.30 0.50 9.47
CA VAL A 129 -10.55 0.51 8.70
C VAL A 129 -10.36 1.21 7.36
N TYR A 130 -9.72 2.37 7.32
CA TYR A 130 -9.42 3.07 6.06
C TYR A 130 -8.60 2.19 5.11
N LEU A 131 -7.52 1.58 5.61
CA LEU A 131 -6.66 0.73 4.80
C LEU A 131 -7.34 -0.54 4.34
N PHE A 132 -8.00 -1.27 5.24
CA PHE A 132 -8.58 -2.57 4.94
C PHE A 132 -9.76 -2.44 3.98
N ALA A 133 -10.64 -1.45 4.17
CA ALA A 133 -11.75 -1.20 3.25
C ALA A 133 -11.22 -0.83 1.86
N ALA A 134 -10.29 0.12 1.78
CA ALA A 134 -9.76 0.58 0.51
C ALA A 134 -8.92 -0.52 -0.20
N ASN A 135 -8.07 -1.23 0.54
CA ASN A 135 -7.32 -2.38 0.03
C ASN A 135 -8.25 -3.46 -0.52
N SER A 136 -9.29 -3.82 0.22
CA SER A 136 -10.23 -4.86 -0.21
C SER A 136 -10.93 -4.47 -1.51
N VAL A 137 -11.43 -3.23 -1.60
CA VAL A 137 -12.06 -2.74 -2.85
C VAL A 137 -11.06 -2.79 -4.01
N GLY A 138 -9.84 -2.29 -3.82
CA GLY A 138 -8.81 -2.30 -4.86
C GLY A 138 -8.39 -3.71 -5.30
N TYR A 139 -8.19 -4.61 -4.34
CA TYR A 139 -7.74 -5.99 -4.57
C TYR A 139 -8.80 -6.79 -5.32
N PHE A 140 -10.04 -6.83 -4.83
CA PHE A 140 -11.09 -7.63 -5.45
C PHE A 140 -11.57 -7.04 -6.77
N LEU A 141 -11.61 -5.71 -6.91
CA LEU A 141 -11.85 -5.08 -8.21
C LEU A 141 -10.73 -5.43 -9.19
N GLY A 142 -9.46 -5.38 -8.77
CA GLY A 142 -8.32 -5.80 -9.58
C GLY A 142 -8.46 -7.25 -10.06
N SER A 143 -8.90 -8.15 -9.18
CA SER A 143 -9.18 -9.56 -9.52
C SER A 143 -10.25 -9.71 -10.59
N ILE A 144 -11.35 -8.96 -10.48
CA ILE A 144 -12.41 -8.93 -11.50
C ILE A 144 -11.85 -8.42 -12.83
N LEU A 145 -11.15 -7.28 -12.84
CA LEU A 145 -10.61 -6.67 -14.06
C LEU A 145 -9.58 -7.57 -14.75
N ASN A 146 -8.72 -8.22 -13.99
CA ASN A 146 -7.73 -9.14 -14.54
C ASN A 146 -8.39 -10.39 -15.13
N SER A 147 -9.45 -10.88 -14.51
CA SER A 147 -10.23 -12.01 -15.04
C SER A 147 -10.98 -11.63 -16.32
N LEU A 148 -11.42 -10.38 -16.46
CA LEU A 148 -12.13 -9.88 -17.64
C LEU A 148 -11.21 -9.63 -18.84
N PHE A 149 -10.05 -9.00 -18.62
CA PHE A 149 -9.16 -8.61 -19.72
C PHE A 149 -8.05 -9.63 -20.01
N GLY A 150 -7.54 -10.31 -18.97
CA GLY A 150 -6.42 -11.23 -19.08
C GLY A 150 -5.11 -10.59 -19.56
N GLY A 151 -4.03 -11.39 -19.54
CA GLY A 151 -2.72 -11.00 -20.06
C GLY A 151 -2.18 -9.68 -19.46
N PRO A 152 -1.34 -8.95 -20.22
CA PRO A 152 -0.75 -7.70 -19.74
C PRO A 152 -1.78 -6.61 -19.41
N VAL A 153 -2.87 -6.51 -20.18
CA VAL A 153 -3.92 -5.49 -19.97
C VAL A 153 -4.67 -5.75 -18.66
N GLY A 154 -5.00 -7.01 -18.36
CA GLY A 154 -5.60 -7.40 -17.10
C GLY A 154 -4.70 -7.07 -15.92
N MET A 155 -3.40 -7.33 -16.04
CA MET A 155 -2.46 -7.07 -14.95
C MET A 155 -2.21 -5.58 -14.72
N LEU A 156 -2.16 -4.77 -15.79
CA LEU A 156 -2.11 -3.31 -15.66
C LEU A 156 -3.40 -2.76 -15.04
N SER A 157 -4.56 -3.30 -15.42
CA SER A 157 -5.85 -2.92 -14.85
C SER A 157 -5.95 -3.28 -13.36
N TRP A 158 -5.37 -4.42 -12.95
CA TRP A 158 -5.16 -4.75 -11.54
C TRP A 158 -4.32 -3.67 -10.86
N GLY A 159 -3.18 -3.30 -11.46
CA GLY A 159 -2.30 -2.26 -10.94
C GLY A 159 -2.99 -0.91 -10.73
N ILE A 160 -3.88 -0.52 -11.63
CA ILE A 160 -4.71 0.69 -11.50
C ILE A 160 -5.68 0.57 -10.34
N ALA A 161 -6.49 -0.50 -10.30
CA ALA A 161 -7.48 -0.68 -9.25
C ALA A 161 -6.82 -0.73 -7.86
N HIS A 162 -5.82 -1.59 -7.70
CA HIS A 162 -5.05 -1.68 -6.47
C HIS A 162 -4.40 -0.33 -6.12
N GLY A 163 -3.74 0.31 -7.09
CA GLY A 163 -3.02 1.55 -6.88
C GLY A 163 -3.89 2.73 -6.45
N VAL A 164 -5.04 2.91 -7.12
CA VAL A 164 -6.00 3.98 -6.80
C VAL A 164 -6.59 3.78 -5.41
N PHE A 165 -7.13 2.59 -5.12
CA PHE A 165 -7.85 2.37 -3.86
C PHE A 165 -6.89 2.22 -2.68
N PHE A 166 -5.84 1.42 -2.79
CA PHE A 166 -4.85 1.31 -1.71
C PHE A 166 -4.12 2.65 -1.47
N GLY A 167 -3.82 3.38 -2.54
CA GLY A 167 -3.32 4.75 -2.47
C GLY A 167 -4.26 5.71 -1.76
N ALA A 168 -5.57 5.61 -2.02
CA ALA A 168 -6.58 6.39 -1.31
C ALA A 168 -6.59 6.07 0.19
N GLY A 169 -6.49 4.79 0.56
CA GLY A 169 -6.39 4.35 1.96
C GLY A 169 -5.12 4.88 2.65
N LEU A 170 -3.97 4.79 2.00
CA LEU A 170 -2.71 5.37 2.50
C LEU A 170 -2.80 6.91 2.63
N GLY A 171 -3.45 7.56 1.67
CA GLY A 171 -3.73 9.00 1.73
C GLY A 171 -4.63 9.38 2.91
N ALA A 172 -5.69 8.60 3.19
CA ALA A 172 -6.58 8.80 4.33
C ALA A 172 -5.84 8.63 5.67
N VAL A 173 -4.98 7.61 5.77
CA VAL A 173 -4.12 7.38 6.96
C VAL A 173 -3.20 8.57 7.20
N LEU A 174 -2.53 9.05 6.15
CA LEU A 174 -1.58 10.15 6.28
C LEU A 174 -2.27 11.46 6.59
N GLY A 175 -3.40 11.76 5.96
CA GLY A 175 -4.17 12.97 6.28
C GLY A 175 -4.70 12.95 7.71
N GLU A 176 -5.22 11.82 8.20
CA GLU A 176 -5.68 11.68 9.59
C GLU A 176 -4.55 11.91 10.61
N ILE A 177 -3.38 11.32 10.35
CA ILE A 177 -2.21 11.45 11.23
C ILE A 177 -1.58 12.86 11.14
N GLU A 178 -1.68 13.55 10.02
CA GLU A 178 -1.11 14.89 9.88
C GLU A 178 -2.06 15.99 10.37
N ASP A 179 -3.37 15.84 10.21
CA ASP A 179 -4.38 16.83 10.62
C ASP A 179 -4.41 17.01 12.15
N VAL A 180 -4.48 15.92 12.92
CA VAL A 180 -4.52 16.03 14.40
C VAL A 180 -3.21 16.59 14.97
N LYS A 181 -2.07 16.49 14.26
CA LYS A 181 -0.79 17.04 14.76
C LYS A 181 -0.75 18.56 14.67
N LYS A 182 -1.57 19.13 13.79
CA LYS A 182 -1.74 20.57 13.69
C LYS A 182 -2.45 21.14 14.92
N GLU A 183 -3.47 20.44 15.42
CA GLU A 183 -4.23 20.85 16.62
C GLU A 183 -3.35 20.87 17.87
N ASP A 184 -2.45 19.89 18.03
CA ASP A 184 -1.51 19.82 19.17
C ASP A 184 -0.45 20.96 19.21
N VAL A 185 -0.20 21.64 18.07
CA VAL A 185 0.79 22.72 17.96
C VAL A 185 0.14 24.10 18.10
N GLU A 186 -1.17 24.21 17.89
CA GLU A 186 -1.92 25.46 18.01
C GLU A 186 -2.52 25.70 19.41
N MET A 187 -2.41 24.72 20.33
CA MET A 187 -2.76 24.83 21.76
C MET A 187 -1.54 25.13 22.64
#